data_AF-A0A4Z2CA08-F1
#
_entry.id   AF-A0A4Z2CA08-F1
#
_cell.length_a   1.000
_cell.length_b   1.000
_cell.length_c   1.000
_cell.angle_alpha   90.00
_cell.angle_beta   90.00
_cell.angle_gamma   90.00
#
_symmetry.space_group_name_H-M   'P 1'
#
loop_
_entity.id
_entity.type
_entity.pdbx_description
1 polymer ?
#
loop_
_entity_poly.entity_id
_entity_poly.type
_entity_poly.pdbx_seq_one_letter_code
_entity_poly.pdbx_strand_id
1 'polypeptide(L)'
;METPLRIIEYIWAHRMEDVLEDVDPSEWPDMDSQPLSLEDAGRLRVVSAKVHSIVKNRDKEHFERVVNFLEDTYRLLPTLVAPIKHMKIVFGLKTMIIMWMLKQERGMIDIMFKINQFFPSRLPQYQNQCSQREMFLMKKNHLDFKDLAQSLAMDKVKLERYVTNQMQEQYGEHYAQKVEDRLLQYLQKLETVLPGDAYIDKILKKESPVSEEEKLLLDVVASDPATIATTLKKLLQCGNKCRFMQISVEFLKKRQHIGNFLTMNDNNIVFKLS
;
A
#
# COMPACT_ATOMS: atom_id res chain seq x y z
N MET A 1 -12.32 5.31 -14.09
CA MET A 1 -11.80 5.37 -12.70
C MET A 1 -12.49 6.51 -11.97
N GLU A 2 -13.10 6.23 -10.83
CA GLU A 2 -13.81 7.22 -10.01
C GLU A 2 -12.86 8.21 -9.34
N THR A 3 -13.38 9.35 -8.92
CA THR A 3 -12.61 10.48 -8.37
C THR A 3 -11.80 10.13 -7.12
N PRO A 4 -12.32 9.36 -6.13
CA PRO A 4 -11.51 8.92 -4.99
C PRO A 4 -10.29 8.10 -5.42
N LEU A 5 -10.46 7.20 -6.40
CA LEU A 5 -9.38 6.37 -6.92
C LEU A 5 -8.30 7.19 -7.63
N ARG A 6 -8.68 8.26 -8.34
CA ARG A 6 -7.72 9.21 -8.96
C ARG A 6 -6.92 9.99 -7.91
N ILE A 7 -7.54 10.32 -6.78
CA ILE A 7 -6.86 10.98 -5.67
C ILE A 7 -5.88 10.00 -5.01
N ILE A 8 -6.29 8.75 -4.76
CA ILE A 8 -5.41 7.71 -4.22
C ILE A 8 -4.23 7.44 -5.17
N GLU A 9 -4.50 7.35 -6.47
CA GLU A 9 -3.45 7.19 -7.50
C GLU A 9 -2.40 8.30 -7.40
N TYR A 10 -2.86 9.56 -7.33
CA TYR A 10 -1.98 10.72 -7.24
C TYR A 10 -1.17 10.73 -5.94
N ILE A 11 -1.83 10.47 -4.80
CA ILE A 11 -1.19 10.39 -3.48
C ILE A 11 -0.06 9.34 -3.49
N TRP A 12 -0.35 8.17 -4.06
CA TRP A 12 0.63 7.08 -4.17
C TRP A 12 1.81 7.45 -5.08
N ALA A 13 1.53 7.97 -6.28
CA ALA A 13 2.58 8.37 -7.23
C ALA A 13 3.53 9.43 -6.67
N HIS A 14 3.03 10.29 -5.77
CA HIS A 14 3.79 11.39 -5.17
C HIS A 14 4.34 11.07 -3.78
N ARG A 15 4.26 9.82 -3.31
CA ARG A 15 4.81 9.38 -2.00
C ARG A 15 4.26 10.20 -0.83
N MET A 16 2.95 10.39 -0.83
CA MET A 16 2.19 11.01 0.26
C MET A 16 1.44 9.91 1.05
N GLU A 17 2.08 8.78 1.33
CA GLU A 17 1.44 7.61 1.92
C GLU A 17 0.85 7.86 3.32
N ASP A 18 1.33 8.89 4.02
CA ASP A 18 0.82 9.42 5.29
C ASP A 18 -0.62 9.96 5.18
N VAL A 19 -1.02 10.45 3.99
CA VAL A 19 -2.39 10.91 3.72
C VAL A 19 -3.39 9.75 3.75
N LEU A 20 -2.94 8.52 3.48
CA LEU A 20 -3.78 7.33 3.34
C LEU A 20 -4.06 6.61 4.67
N GLU A 21 -3.46 7.05 5.78
CA GLU A 21 -3.57 6.37 7.08
C GLU A 21 -5.01 6.30 7.61
N ASP A 22 -5.83 7.32 7.34
CA ASP A 22 -7.21 7.44 7.86
C ASP A 22 -8.29 7.30 6.77
N VAL A 23 -7.96 6.66 5.65
CA VAL A 23 -8.92 6.45 4.55
C VAL A 23 -9.84 5.28 4.91
N ASP A 24 -11.15 5.54 4.87
CA ASP A 24 -12.18 4.55 5.21
C ASP A 24 -12.03 3.27 4.36
N PRO A 25 -12.09 2.06 4.96
CA PRO A 25 -12.05 0.79 4.24
C PRO A 25 -12.97 0.70 3.00
N SER A 26 -14.13 1.36 3.03
CA SER A 26 -15.12 1.40 1.94
C SER A 26 -14.71 2.23 0.73
N GLU A 27 -13.76 3.16 0.88
CA GLU A 27 -13.23 4.01 -0.21
C GLU A 27 -12.14 3.30 -1.03
N TRP A 28 -11.68 2.12 -0.56
CA TRP A 28 -10.68 1.34 -1.27
C TRP A 28 -11.31 0.46 -2.34
N PRO A 29 -10.68 0.33 -3.52
CA PRO A 29 -11.22 -0.53 -4.56
C PRO A 29 -11.15 -2.00 -4.13
N ASP A 30 -12.07 -2.78 -4.69
CA ASP A 30 -11.97 -4.23 -4.63
C ASP A 30 -10.73 -4.70 -5.43
N MET A 31 -9.95 -5.61 -4.82
CA MET A 31 -8.74 -6.16 -5.43
C MET A 31 -9.04 -7.28 -6.43
N ASP A 32 -10.20 -7.93 -6.30
CA ASP A 32 -10.47 -9.23 -6.94
C ASP A 32 -11.23 -9.09 -8.29
N SER A 33 -11.55 -7.87 -8.73
CA SER A 33 -12.53 -7.67 -9.79
C SER A 33 -12.00 -7.90 -11.21
N GLN A 34 -10.68 -7.75 -11.45
CA GLN A 34 -10.06 -7.90 -12.78
C GLN A 34 -8.59 -8.35 -12.71
N PRO A 35 -8.07 -9.10 -13.70
CA PRO A 35 -6.64 -9.39 -13.81
C PRO A 35 -5.81 -8.10 -13.82
N LEU A 36 -4.64 -8.11 -13.17
CA LEU A 36 -3.72 -6.98 -13.23
C LEU A 36 -3.06 -6.91 -14.62
N SER A 37 -2.92 -5.70 -15.15
CA SER A 37 -2.26 -5.42 -16.43
C SER A 37 -1.32 -4.24 -16.29
N LEU A 38 -0.14 -4.31 -16.93
CA LEU A 38 0.81 -3.20 -16.98
C LEU A 38 0.28 -2.00 -17.79
N GLU A 39 -0.69 -2.22 -18.66
CA GLU A 39 -1.34 -1.17 -19.44
C GLU A 39 -2.27 -0.31 -18.56
N ASP A 40 -2.73 -0.85 -17.42
CA ASP A 40 -3.55 -0.14 -16.44
C ASP A 40 -2.71 0.30 -15.23
N ALA A 41 -1.71 1.14 -15.51
CA ALA A 41 -0.80 1.70 -14.51
C ALA A 41 -1.55 2.43 -13.38
N GLY A 42 -2.65 3.13 -13.71
CA GLY A 42 -3.45 3.84 -12.71
C GLY A 42 -4.07 2.88 -11.70
N ARG A 43 -4.65 1.77 -12.15
CA ARG A 43 -5.15 0.74 -11.24
C ARG A 43 -4.03 0.09 -10.43
N LEU A 44 -2.87 -0.18 -11.03
CA LEU A 44 -1.72 -0.74 -10.31
C LEU A 44 -1.25 0.16 -9.17
N ARG A 45 -1.26 1.49 -9.35
CA ARG A 45 -0.95 2.46 -8.28
C ARG A 45 -1.96 2.39 -7.14
N VAL A 46 -3.25 2.42 -7.46
CA VAL A 46 -4.30 2.37 -6.43
C VAL A 46 -4.27 1.05 -5.66
N VAL A 47 -4.07 -0.09 -6.34
CA VAL A 47 -3.94 -1.38 -5.68
C VAL A 47 -2.65 -1.45 -4.84
N SER A 48 -1.54 -0.86 -5.31
CA SER A 48 -0.30 -0.76 -4.53
C SER A 48 -0.53 0.02 -3.23
N ALA A 49 -1.26 1.12 -3.30
CA ALA A 49 -1.65 1.91 -2.13
C ALA A 49 -2.50 1.09 -1.14
N LYS A 50 -3.47 0.32 -1.64
CA LYS A 50 -4.30 -0.57 -0.81
C LYS A 50 -3.47 -1.66 -0.14
N VAL A 51 -2.59 -2.29 -0.90
CA VAL A 51 -1.68 -3.33 -0.41
C VAL A 51 -0.78 -2.80 0.72
N HIS A 52 -0.22 -1.61 0.54
CA HIS A 52 0.57 -0.95 1.58
C HIS A 52 -0.28 -0.70 2.85
N SER A 53 -1.48 -0.15 2.69
CA SER A 53 -2.42 0.11 3.79
C SER A 53 -2.78 -1.15 4.58
N ILE A 54 -3.09 -2.26 3.90
CA ILE A 54 -3.40 -3.56 4.53
C ILE A 54 -2.25 -4.01 5.46
N VAL A 55 -1.02 -3.98 4.97
CA VAL A 55 0.14 -4.47 5.73
C VAL A 55 0.48 -3.52 6.88
N LYS A 56 0.49 -2.21 6.62
CA LYS A 56 0.73 -1.19 7.64
C LYS A 56 -0.26 -1.30 8.81
N ASN A 57 -1.54 -1.50 8.51
CA ASN A 57 -2.60 -1.67 9.52
C ASN A 57 -2.66 -3.06 10.16
N ARG A 58 -1.72 -3.96 9.83
CA ARG A 58 -1.64 -5.34 10.34
C ARG A 58 -2.95 -6.11 10.10
N ASP A 59 -3.64 -5.83 8.99
CA ASP A 59 -4.90 -6.44 8.61
C ASP A 59 -4.67 -7.83 8.01
N LYS A 60 -4.38 -8.79 8.91
CA LYS A 60 -3.96 -10.15 8.56
C LYS A 60 -5.04 -10.95 7.83
N GLU A 61 -6.31 -10.57 7.95
CA GLU A 61 -7.40 -11.19 7.23
C GLU A 61 -7.27 -10.96 5.72
N HIS A 62 -6.70 -9.82 5.33
CA HIS A 62 -6.51 -9.44 3.94
C HIS A 62 -5.09 -9.68 3.40
N PHE A 63 -4.18 -10.26 4.18
CA PHE A 63 -2.81 -10.53 3.72
C PHE A 63 -2.75 -11.51 2.55
N GLU A 64 -3.73 -12.41 2.39
CA GLU A 64 -3.79 -13.29 1.22
C GLU A 64 -3.94 -12.48 -0.08
N ARG A 65 -4.71 -11.39 -0.07
CA ARG A 65 -4.82 -10.48 -1.22
C ARG A 65 -3.51 -9.81 -1.55
N VAL A 66 -2.73 -9.45 -0.53
CA VAL A 66 -1.38 -8.88 -0.71
C VAL A 66 -0.43 -9.91 -1.33
N VAL A 67 -0.48 -11.16 -0.86
CA VAL A 67 0.30 -12.27 -1.45
C VAL A 67 -0.05 -12.46 -2.93
N ASN A 68 -1.34 -12.49 -3.27
CA ASN A 68 -1.79 -12.65 -4.65
C ASN A 68 -1.29 -11.49 -5.54
N PHE A 69 -1.41 -10.25 -5.06
CA PHE A 69 -0.89 -9.07 -5.77
C PHE A 69 0.61 -9.17 -6.04
N LEU A 70 1.41 -9.60 -5.06
CA LEU A 70 2.85 -9.79 -5.23
C LEU A 70 3.16 -10.89 -6.26
N GLU A 71 2.48 -12.03 -6.18
CA GLU A 71 2.65 -13.13 -7.12
C GLU A 71 2.26 -12.73 -8.56
N ASP A 72 1.17 -11.98 -8.72
CA ASP A 72 0.73 -11.46 -10.02
C ASP A 72 1.69 -10.43 -10.60
N THR A 73 2.10 -9.45 -9.80
CA THR A 73 3.04 -8.41 -10.27
C THR A 73 4.43 -8.99 -10.56
N TYR A 74 4.88 -9.99 -9.82
CA TYR A 74 6.12 -10.69 -10.10
C TYR A 74 6.04 -11.52 -11.38
N ARG A 75 4.88 -12.14 -11.66
CA ARG A 75 4.65 -12.83 -12.94
C ARG A 75 4.69 -11.86 -14.13
N LEU A 76 4.14 -10.65 -13.96
CA LEU A 76 4.17 -9.61 -14.99
C LEU A 76 5.58 -9.01 -15.17
N LEU A 77 6.34 -8.86 -14.07
CA LEU A 77 7.64 -8.20 -14.03
C LEU A 77 8.66 -9.03 -13.21
N PRO A 78 9.10 -10.20 -13.70
CA PRO A 78 9.95 -11.13 -12.93
C PRO A 78 11.34 -10.57 -12.60
N THR A 79 11.78 -9.53 -13.33
CA THR A 79 13.05 -8.84 -13.12
C THR A 79 12.92 -7.58 -12.25
N LEU A 80 11.73 -7.26 -11.74
CA LEU A 80 11.49 -6.05 -10.93
C LEU A 80 12.41 -6.00 -9.70
N VAL A 81 12.57 -7.15 -9.05
CA VAL A 81 13.49 -7.38 -7.94
C VAL A 81 14.13 -8.76 -8.07
N ALA A 82 15.27 -8.95 -7.43
CA ALA A 82 15.88 -10.28 -7.34
C ALA A 82 14.89 -11.29 -6.71
N PRO A 83 14.81 -12.55 -7.20
CA PRO A 83 13.87 -13.54 -6.70
C PRO A 83 13.91 -13.73 -5.18
N ILE A 84 15.10 -13.68 -4.58
CA ILE A 84 15.28 -13.79 -3.12
C ILE A 84 14.67 -12.62 -2.35
N LYS A 85 14.59 -11.42 -2.94
CA LYS A 85 13.93 -10.27 -2.32
C LYS A 85 12.42 -10.43 -2.36
N HIS A 86 11.85 -10.77 -3.52
CA HIS A 86 10.42 -11.07 -3.66
C HIS A 86 9.99 -12.17 -2.70
N MET A 87 10.73 -13.28 -2.69
CA MET A 87 10.45 -14.42 -1.84
C MET A 87 10.43 -14.08 -0.35
N LYS A 88 11.32 -13.21 0.14
CA LYS A 88 11.33 -12.80 1.56
C LYS A 88 10.05 -12.08 1.97
N ILE A 89 9.45 -11.30 1.07
CA ILE A 89 8.19 -10.58 1.33
C ILE A 89 7.04 -11.58 1.40
N VAL A 90 6.90 -12.41 0.35
CA VAL A 90 5.84 -13.41 0.24
C VAL A 90 5.90 -14.42 1.38
N PHE A 91 7.10 -14.93 1.69
CA PHE A 91 7.33 -15.80 2.83
C PHE A 91 6.92 -15.11 4.14
N GLY A 92 7.32 -13.85 4.33
CA GLY A 92 6.99 -13.09 5.53
C GLY A 92 5.49 -12.95 5.77
N LEU A 93 4.75 -12.57 4.75
CA LEU A 93 3.29 -12.46 4.81
C LEU A 93 2.62 -13.80 5.09
N LYS A 94 3.03 -14.86 4.36
CA LYS A 94 2.51 -16.23 4.57
C LYS A 94 2.78 -16.72 5.99
N THR A 95 3.97 -16.46 6.53
CA THR A 95 4.32 -16.79 7.92
C THR A 95 3.43 -16.03 8.91
N MET A 96 3.21 -14.74 8.70
CA MET A 96 2.34 -13.92 9.57
C MET A 96 0.90 -14.43 9.57
N ILE A 97 0.37 -14.85 8.41
CA ILE A 97 -0.96 -15.47 8.32
C ILE A 97 -1.02 -16.75 9.15
N ILE A 98 -0.09 -17.69 8.94
CA ILE A 98 -0.08 -18.96 9.67
C ILE A 98 0.07 -18.75 11.19
N MET A 99 0.98 -17.87 11.62
CA MET A 99 1.17 -17.58 13.04
C MET A 99 -0.05 -16.93 13.68
N TRP A 100 -0.76 -16.08 12.93
CA TRP A 100 -2.05 -15.55 13.39
C TRP A 100 -3.14 -16.61 13.45
N MET A 101 -3.26 -17.49 12.45
CA MET A 101 -4.23 -18.59 12.49
C MET A 101 -3.99 -19.51 13.70
N LEU A 102 -2.72 -19.83 13.99
CA LEU A 102 -2.31 -20.61 15.16
C LEU A 102 -2.66 -19.88 16.47
N LYS A 103 -2.36 -18.57 16.57
CA LYS A 103 -2.67 -17.76 17.76
C LYS A 103 -4.19 -17.63 18.00
N GLN A 104 -4.99 -17.62 16.94
CA GLN A 104 -6.45 -17.55 17.01
C GLN A 104 -7.11 -18.92 17.22
N GLU A 105 -6.32 -19.99 17.41
CA GLU A 105 -6.82 -21.36 17.54
C GLU A 105 -7.82 -21.75 16.43
N ARG A 106 -7.55 -21.32 15.18
CA ARG A 106 -8.36 -21.74 14.03
C ARG A 106 -8.32 -23.26 13.87
N GLY A 107 -9.30 -23.82 13.16
CA GLY A 107 -9.42 -25.27 12.98
C GLY A 107 -8.13 -25.91 12.45
N MET A 108 -7.68 -27.00 13.08
CA MET A 108 -6.44 -27.71 12.69
C MET A 108 -6.42 -28.07 11.21
N ILE A 109 -7.55 -28.52 10.66
CA ILE A 109 -7.68 -28.88 9.23
C ILE A 109 -7.40 -27.67 8.33
N ASP A 110 -7.98 -26.51 8.66
CA ASP A 110 -7.81 -25.28 7.89
C ASP A 110 -6.36 -24.78 7.96
N ILE A 111 -5.76 -24.84 9.15
CA ILE A 111 -4.34 -24.49 9.36
C ILE A 111 -3.43 -25.41 8.53
N MET A 112 -3.64 -26.73 8.60
CA MET A 112 -2.84 -27.70 7.85
C MET A 112 -2.99 -27.54 6.34
N PHE A 113 -4.22 -27.29 5.87
CA PHE A 113 -4.48 -26.98 4.47
C PHE A 113 -3.71 -25.73 4.04
N LYS A 114 -3.82 -24.65 4.80
CA LYS A 114 -3.16 -23.37 4.49
C LYS A 114 -1.63 -23.48 4.53
N ILE A 115 -1.05 -24.20 5.49
CA ILE A 115 0.39 -24.47 5.55
C ILE A 115 0.87 -25.18 4.27
N ASN A 116 0.16 -26.22 3.84
CA ASN A 116 0.53 -26.96 2.64
C ASN A 116 0.39 -26.12 1.36
N GLN A 117 -0.62 -25.26 1.29
CA GLN A 117 -0.81 -24.31 0.19
C GLN A 117 0.33 -23.28 0.13
N PHE A 118 0.71 -22.69 1.27
CA PHE A 118 1.67 -21.58 1.33
C PHE A 118 3.12 -22.01 1.25
N PHE A 119 3.45 -23.19 1.77
CA PHE A 119 4.83 -23.69 1.85
C PHE A 119 4.99 -25.00 1.06
N PRO A 120 4.84 -24.96 -0.28
CA PRO A 120 5.08 -26.12 -1.13
C PRO A 120 6.59 -26.45 -1.18
N SER A 121 6.90 -27.72 -1.42
CA SER A 121 8.29 -28.21 -1.56
C SER A 121 8.97 -27.76 -2.86
N ARG A 122 8.17 -27.33 -3.85
CA ARG A 122 8.64 -26.84 -5.14
C ARG A 122 8.28 -25.36 -5.27
N LEU A 123 9.17 -24.62 -5.91
CA LEU A 123 9.03 -23.17 -6.14
C LEU A 123 9.17 -22.88 -7.65
N PRO A 124 8.21 -23.31 -8.47
CA PRO A 124 8.29 -23.18 -9.94
C PRO A 124 8.41 -21.72 -10.39
N GLN A 125 7.81 -20.79 -9.65
CA GLN A 125 7.82 -19.36 -9.98
C GLN A 125 9.22 -18.72 -9.94
N TYR A 126 10.20 -19.34 -9.26
CA TYR A 126 11.58 -18.86 -9.21
C TYR A 126 12.54 -19.77 -9.99
N GLN A 127 12.01 -20.82 -10.63
CA GLN A 127 12.84 -21.77 -11.35
C GLN A 127 13.52 -21.06 -12.53
N ASN A 128 14.83 -21.27 -12.67
CA ASN A 128 15.68 -20.63 -13.68
C ASN A 128 15.82 -19.10 -13.54
N GLN A 129 15.31 -18.50 -12.47
CA GLN A 129 15.42 -17.05 -12.22
C GLN A 129 16.46 -16.69 -11.17
N CYS A 130 16.93 -17.67 -10.39
CA CYS A 130 17.93 -17.48 -9.34
C CYS A 130 19.03 -18.56 -9.38
N SER A 131 20.09 -18.33 -8.62
CA SER A 131 21.16 -19.31 -8.45
C SER A 131 20.67 -20.57 -7.73
N GLN A 132 21.37 -21.70 -7.92
CA GLN A 132 21.08 -22.95 -7.18
C GLN A 132 21.16 -22.74 -5.66
N ARG A 133 22.10 -21.91 -5.20
CA ARG A 133 22.25 -21.57 -3.77
C ARG A 133 21.02 -20.84 -3.23
N GLU A 134 20.52 -19.84 -3.95
CA GLU A 134 19.30 -19.11 -3.55
C GLU A 134 18.09 -20.04 -3.54
N MET A 135 17.91 -20.83 -4.60
CA MET A 135 16.82 -21.81 -4.67
C MET A 135 16.87 -22.80 -3.50
N PHE A 136 18.06 -23.29 -3.14
CA PHE A 136 18.26 -24.16 -1.99
C PHE A 136 17.84 -23.48 -0.68
N LEU A 137 18.30 -22.25 -0.43
CA LEU A 137 17.96 -21.50 0.77
C LEU A 137 16.45 -21.22 0.89
N MET A 138 15.80 -20.87 -0.22
CA MET A 138 14.36 -20.65 -0.26
C MET A 138 13.58 -21.92 0.11
N LYS A 139 13.94 -23.06 -0.49
CA LYS A 139 13.31 -24.35 -0.21
C LYS A 139 13.53 -24.80 1.23
N LYS A 140 14.76 -24.60 1.74
CA LYS A 140 15.08 -24.92 3.13
C LYS A 140 14.23 -24.11 4.10
N ASN A 141 14.15 -22.79 3.93
CA ASN A 141 13.33 -21.94 4.79
C ASN A 141 11.84 -22.32 4.74
N HIS A 142 11.33 -22.71 3.57
CA HIS A 142 9.98 -23.25 3.42
C HIS A 142 9.76 -24.51 4.25
N LEU A 143 10.68 -25.48 4.15
CA LEU A 143 10.59 -26.74 4.86
C LEU A 143 10.71 -26.54 6.38
N ASP A 144 11.72 -25.79 6.82
CA ASP A 144 11.98 -25.53 8.24
C ASP A 144 10.76 -24.85 8.90
N PHE A 145 10.14 -23.86 8.23
CA PHE A 145 8.93 -23.22 8.73
C PHE A 145 7.71 -24.14 8.68
N LYS A 146 7.56 -24.90 7.59
CA LYS A 146 6.46 -25.86 7.44
C LYS A 146 6.47 -26.87 8.58
N ASP A 147 7.62 -27.46 8.88
CA ASP A 147 7.77 -28.46 9.94
C ASP A 147 7.46 -27.86 11.32
N LEU A 148 7.93 -26.64 11.58
CA LEU A 148 7.58 -25.89 12.80
C LEU A 148 6.06 -25.70 12.89
N ALA A 149 5.45 -25.11 11.86
CA ALA A 149 4.04 -24.76 11.87
C ALA A 149 3.13 -25.99 11.99
N GLN A 150 3.46 -27.08 11.30
CA GLN A 150 2.74 -28.35 11.43
C GLN A 150 2.87 -28.91 12.84
N SER A 151 4.08 -28.89 13.41
CA SER A 151 4.28 -29.37 14.78
C SER A 151 3.51 -28.54 15.81
N LEU A 152 3.39 -27.23 15.62
CA LEU A 152 2.57 -26.36 16.48
C LEU A 152 1.08 -26.63 16.29
N ALA A 153 0.62 -26.87 15.06
CA ALA A 153 -0.78 -27.17 14.78
C ALA A 153 -1.25 -28.51 15.38
N MET A 154 -0.36 -29.50 15.50
CA MET A 154 -0.69 -30.84 16.00
C MET A 154 -0.57 -31.00 17.52
N ASP A 155 0.12 -30.08 18.20
CA ASP A 155 0.39 -30.17 19.65
C ASP A 155 0.00 -28.86 20.33
N LYS A 156 -1.18 -28.88 20.97
CA LYS A 156 -1.74 -27.71 21.66
C LYS A 156 -0.85 -27.23 22.81
N VAL A 157 -0.25 -28.14 23.57
CA VAL A 157 0.62 -27.78 24.70
C VAL A 157 1.91 -27.12 24.19
N LYS A 158 2.45 -27.63 23.08
CA LYS A 158 3.60 -27.00 22.42
C LYS A 158 3.24 -25.62 21.86
N LEU A 159 2.06 -25.48 21.24
CA LEU A 159 1.57 -24.20 20.73
C LEU A 159 1.43 -23.16 21.83
N GLU A 160 0.74 -23.47 22.93
CA GLU A 160 0.56 -22.56 24.07
C GLU A 160 1.91 -22.06 24.61
N ARG A 161 2.86 -22.98 24.78
CA ARG A 161 4.23 -22.65 25.21
C ARG A 161 4.94 -21.76 24.20
N TYR A 162 4.81 -22.04 22.90
CA TYR A 162 5.45 -21.27 21.85
C TYR A 162 4.88 -19.86 21.73
N VAL A 163 3.56 -19.71 21.76
CA VAL A 163 2.85 -18.42 21.75
C VAL A 163 3.30 -17.55 22.92
N THR A 164 3.42 -18.14 24.10
CA THR A 164 3.77 -17.41 25.33
C THR A 164 5.24 -16.97 25.36
N ASN A 165 6.15 -17.83 24.88
CA ASN A 165 7.59 -17.63 25.16
C ASN A 165 8.42 -17.21 23.93
N GLN A 166 7.98 -17.48 22.71
CA GLN A 166 8.84 -17.39 21.51
C GLN A 166 8.22 -16.63 20.35
N MET A 167 6.90 -16.72 20.18
CA MET A 167 6.23 -16.18 18.99
C MET A 167 6.44 -14.66 18.84
N GLN A 168 6.38 -13.89 19.92
CA GLN A 168 6.58 -12.43 19.85
C GLN A 168 8.01 -12.05 19.47
N GLU A 169 9.01 -12.80 19.94
CA GLU A 169 10.42 -12.55 19.61
C GLU A 169 10.71 -12.90 18.15
N GLN A 170 10.20 -14.03 17.67
CA GLN A 170 10.51 -14.56 16.34
C GLN A 170 9.65 -13.93 15.24
N TYR A 171 8.36 -13.71 15.52
CA TYR A 171 7.34 -13.34 14.54
C TYR A 171 6.41 -12.20 15.02
N GLY A 172 6.82 -11.45 16.06
CA GLY A 172 6.10 -10.27 16.53
C GLY A 172 6.41 -9.01 15.71
N GLU A 173 6.28 -7.84 16.36
CA GLU A 173 6.23 -6.56 15.65
C GLU A 173 7.50 -6.23 14.85
N HIS A 174 8.67 -6.56 15.38
CA HIS A 174 9.93 -6.33 14.67
C HIS A 174 10.04 -7.17 13.38
N TYR A 175 9.44 -8.37 13.35
CA TYR A 175 9.32 -9.15 12.12
C TYR A 175 8.35 -8.49 11.16
N ALA A 176 7.18 -8.07 11.66
CA ALA A 176 6.14 -7.41 10.87
C ALA A 176 6.66 -6.14 10.18
N GLN A 177 7.37 -5.29 10.91
CA GLN A 177 7.98 -4.07 10.37
C GLN A 177 8.97 -4.39 9.24
N LYS A 178 9.81 -5.42 9.40
CA LYS A 178 10.73 -5.84 8.33
C LYS A 178 10.02 -6.35 7.09
N VAL A 179 8.83 -6.94 7.23
CA VAL A 179 8.01 -7.37 6.09
C VAL A 179 7.39 -6.14 5.41
N GLU A 180 6.86 -5.20 6.19
CA GLU A 180 6.32 -3.92 5.72
C GLU A 180 7.37 -3.12 4.95
N ASP A 181 8.57 -2.91 5.51
CA ASP A 181 9.63 -2.14 4.86
C ASP A 181 10.03 -2.74 3.50
N ARG A 182 10.08 -4.08 3.43
CA ARG A 182 10.40 -4.78 2.17
C ARG A 182 9.27 -4.66 1.16
N LEU A 183 8.03 -4.72 1.61
CA LEU A 183 6.87 -4.50 0.76
C LEU A 183 6.90 -3.07 0.21
N LEU A 184 7.08 -2.05 1.05
CA LEU A 184 7.15 -0.67 0.62
C LEU A 184 8.26 -0.46 -0.43
N GLN A 185 9.44 -1.03 -0.21
CA GLN A 185 10.53 -1.01 -1.21
C GLN A 185 10.15 -1.69 -2.52
N TYR A 186 9.41 -2.80 -2.47
CA TYR A 186 8.92 -3.48 -3.66
C TYR A 186 7.93 -2.61 -4.43
N LEU A 187 6.94 -2.03 -3.75
CA LEU A 187 5.93 -1.19 -4.37
C LEU A 187 6.51 0.11 -4.93
N GLN A 188 7.49 0.71 -4.24
CA GLN A 188 8.23 1.86 -4.76
C GLN A 188 9.04 1.48 -6.01
N LYS A 189 9.60 0.27 -6.06
CA LYS A 189 10.29 -0.22 -7.25
C LYS A 189 9.31 -0.47 -8.40
N LEU A 190 8.12 -1.00 -8.10
CA LEU A 190 7.02 -1.14 -9.06
C LEU A 190 6.66 0.22 -9.66
N GLU A 191 6.46 1.26 -8.84
CA GLU A 191 6.15 2.61 -9.32
C GLU A 191 7.18 3.12 -10.35
N THR A 192 8.47 2.86 -10.12
CA THR A 192 9.52 3.33 -11.05
C THR A 192 9.46 2.73 -12.45
N VAL A 193 8.73 1.63 -12.65
CA VAL A 193 8.61 0.96 -13.95
C VAL A 193 7.21 1.05 -14.55
N LEU A 194 6.24 1.64 -13.83
CA LEU A 194 4.89 1.82 -14.36
C LEU A 194 4.87 2.91 -15.44
N PRO A 195 4.19 2.68 -16.58
CA PRO A 195 4.15 3.65 -17.66
C PRO A 195 3.16 4.80 -17.37
N GLY A 196 3.52 5.99 -17.84
CA GLY A 196 2.66 7.17 -17.88
C GLY A 196 2.42 7.83 -16.52
N ASP A 197 2.13 9.13 -16.54
CA ASP A 197 1.90 9.89 -15.31
C ASP A 197 0.57 9.51 -14.63
N ALA A 198 0.39 9.90 -13.37
CA ALA A 198 -0.90 9.77 -12.70
C ALA A 198 -1.96 10.59 -13.44
N TYR A 199 -3.24 10.25 -13.25
CA TYR A 199 -4.33 10.95 -13.94
C TYR A 199 -4.30 12.47 -13.72
N ILE A 200 -4.05 12.90 -12.49
CA ILE A 200 -3.99 14.33 -12.12
C ILE A 200 -2.80 15.03 -12.81
N ASP A 201 -1.65 14.37 -12.93
CA ASP A 201 -0.48 14.92 -13.65
C ASP A 201 -0.77 15.11 -15.14
N LYS A 202 -1.50 14.16 -15.74
CA LYS A 202 -1.93 14.28 -17.14
C LYS A 202 -2.84 15.48 -17.35
N ILE A 203 -3.67 15.83 -16.37
CA ILE A 203 -4.51 17.03 -16.44
C ILE A 203 -3.66 18.28 -16.25
N LEU A 204 -2.73 18.29 -15.30
CA LEU A 204 -1.81 19.43 -15.07
C LEU A 204 -1.03 19.81 -16.33
N LYS A 205 -0.72 18.82 -17.19
CA LYS A 205 0.00 19.01 -18.45
C LYS A 205 -0.90 19.42 -19.63
N LYS A 206 -2.24 19.40 -19.49
CA LYS A 206 -3.17 19.77 -20.58
C LYS A 206 -3.42 21.27 -20.61
N GLU A 207 -3.39 21.86 -21.81
CA GLU A 207 -3.65 23.29 -22.00
C GLU A 207 -5.15 23.66 -22.09
N SER A 208 -6.08 22.73 -22.44
CA SER A 208 -7.55 22.96 -22.49
C SER A 208 -8.35 21.71 -22.97
N PRO A 209 -9.67 21.57 -22.72
CA PRO A 209 -10.46 22.10 -21.60
C PRO A 209 -10.59 21.05 -20.49
N VAL A 210 -10.55 21.54 -19.27
CA VAL A 210 -10.61 20.78 -18.03
C VAL A 210 -12.05 20.84 -17.51
N SER A 211 -12.66 19.70 -17.22
CA SER A 211 -14.01 19.67 -16.63
C SER A 211 -14.04 20.38 -15.26
N GLU A 212 -15.21 20.84 -14.80
CA GLU A 212 -15.31 21.53 -13.49
C GLU A 212 -14.75 20.69 -12.34
N GLU A 213 -14.95 19.37 -12.36
CA GLU A 213 -14.38 18.46 -11.37
C GLU A 213 -12.84 18.43 -11.43
N GLU A 214 -12.28 18.43 -12.63
CA GLU A 214 -10.83 18.43 -12.82
C GLU A 214 -10.23 19.79 -12.45
N LYS A 215 -10.92 20.92 -12.70
CA LYS A 215 -10.48 22.26 -12.25
C LYS A 215 -10.34 22.30 -10.74
N LEU A 216 -11.32 21.76 -10.01
CA LEU A 216 -11.26 21.68 -8.55
C LEU A 216 -10.09 20.82 -8.07
N LEU A 217 -9.80 19.68 -8.72
CA LEU A 217 -8.62 18.87 -8.42
C LEU A 217 -7.31 19.65 -8.67
N LEU A 218 -7.23 20.38 -9.78
CA LEU A 218 -6.07 21.21 -10.11
C LEU A 218 -5.85 22.31 -9.08
N ASP A 219 -6.90 23.01 -8.65
CA ASP A 219 -6.81 24.07 -7.64
C ASP A 219 -6.29 23.54 -6.30
N VAL A 220 -6.75 22.34 -5.90
CA VAL A 220 -6.29 21.65 -4.69
C VAL A 220 -4.82 21.30 -4.80
N VAL A 221 -4.37 20.81 -5.96
CA VAL A 221 -2.99 20.36 -6.18
C VAL A 221 -2.02 21.53 -6.36
N ALA A 222 -2.48 22.64 -6.95
CA ALA A 222 -1.72 23.89 -7.09
C ALA A 222 -1.70 24.74 -5.80
N SER A 223 -2.08 24.15 -4.66
CA SER A 223 -2.04 24.79 -3.35
C SER A 223 -0.73 24.50 -2.63
N ASP A 224 -0.48 25.23 -1.53
CA ASP A 224 0.72 25.05 -0.73
C ASP A 224 0.90 23.58 -0.28
N PRO A 225 2.12 23.00 -0.32
CA PRO A 225 2.36 21.61 0.04
C PRO A 225 1.91 21.22 1.47
N ALA A 226 1.87 22.14 2.43
CA ALA A 226 1.33 21.82 3.76
C ALA A 226 -0.20 21.67 3.73
N THR A 227 -0.87 22.34 2.78
CA THR A 227 -2.32 22.30 2.60
C THR A 227 -2.82 21.21 1.66
N ILE A 228 -2.00 20.73 0.71
CA ILE A 228 -2.42 19.71 -0.27
C ILE A 228 -2.79 18.40 0.43
N ALA A 229 -1.93 17.90 1.33
CA ALA A 229 -2.15 16.65 2.06
C ALA A 229 -3.45 16.70 2.88
N THR A 230 -3.65 17.79 3.62
CA THR A 230 -4.86 18.01 4.44
C THR A 230 -6.11 18.09 3.56
N THR A 231 -6.02 18.74 2.40
CA THR A 231 -7.16 18.91 1.49
C THR A 231 -7.51 17.59 0.81
N LEU A 232 -6.52 16.87 0.26
CA LEU A 232 -6.73 15.56 -0.35
C LEU A 232 -7.34 14.56 0.65
N LYS A 233 -6.86 14.56 1.91
CA LYS A 233 -7.44 13.76 2.99
C LYS A 233 -8.93 14.06 3.21
N LYS A 234 -9.29 15.35 3.29
CA LYS A 234 -10.69 15.77 3.45
C LYS A 234 -11.56 15.37 2.27
N LEU A 235 -11.02 15.43 1.05
CA LEU A 235 -11.73 15.03 -0.16
C LEU A 235 -12.03 13.52 -0.16
N LEU A 236 -11.08 12.70 0.27
CA LEU A 236 -11.28 11.25 0.43
C LEU A 236 -12.32 10.91 1.51
N GLN A 237 -12.33 11.65 2.62
CA GLN A 237 -13.27 11.41 3.72
C GLN A 237 -14.71 11.84 3.42
N CYS A 238 -14.95 12.58 2.34
CA CYS A 238 -16.27 13.17 2.08
C CYS A 238 -17.19 12.30 1.23
N GLY A 239 -16.70 11.21 0.63
CA GLY A 239 -17.47 10.10 0.00
C GLY A 239 -18.56 10.46 -1.02
N ASN A 240 -18.81 11.74 -1.30
CA ASN A 240 -19.97 12.22 -2.04
C ASN A 240 -19.63 13.46 -2.88
N LYS A 241 -20.00 13.41 -4.17
CA LYS A 241 -19.84 14.50 -5.15
C LYS A 241 -20.43 15.85 -4.67
N CYS A 242 -21.49 15.84 -3.86
CA CYS A 242 -22.14 17.05 -3.36
C CYS A 242 -21.30 17.87 -2.37
N ARG A 243 -20.40 17.25 -1.59
CA ARG A 243 -19.50 17.98 -0.67
C ARG A 243 -18.17 18.34 -1.31
N PHE A 244 -17.78 17.65 -2.37
CA PHE A 244 -16.57 17.96 -3.14
C PHE A 244 -16.60 19.40 -3.67
N MET A 245 -17.74 19.85 -4.21
CA MET A 245 -17.93 21.26 -4.60
C MET A 245 -17.92 22.20 -3.40
N GLN A 246 -18.54 21.85 -2.28
CA GLN A 246 -18.60 22.73 -1.10
C GLN A 246 -17.23 22.97 -0.45
N ILE A 247 -16.43 21.91 -0.27
CA ILE A 247 -15.10 22.01 0.35
C ILE A 247 -14.12 22.73 -0.56
N SER A 248 -14.18 22.45 -1.87
CA SER A 248 -13.34 23.14 -2.85
C SER A 248 -13.71 24.63 -2.93
N VAL A 249 -15.01 24.96 -2.89
CA VAL A 249 -15.49 26.36 -2.84
C VAL A 249 -15.11 27.06 -1.53
N GLU A 250 -15.21 26.40 -0.37
CA GLU A 250 -14.77 26.97 0.92
C GLU A 250 -13.26 27.21 0.96
N PHE A 251 -12.48 26.28 0.39
CA PHE A 251 -11.04 26.40 0.27
C PHE A 251 -10.65 27.55 -0.67
N LEU A 252 -11.28 27.65 -1.84
CA LEU A 252 -11.09 28.76 -2.79
C LEU A 252 -11.51 30.11 -2.18
N LYS A 253 -12.60 30.16 -1.41
CA LYS A 253 -13.02 31.37 -0.67
C LYS A 253 -12.01 31.77 0.39
N LYS A 254 -11.42 30.82 1.14
CA LYS A 254 -10.33 31.13 2.07
C LYS A 254 -9.09 31.67 1.35
N ARG A 255 -8.77 31.16 0.15
CA ARG A 255 -7.67 31.67 -0.69
C ARG A 255 -7.95 33.09 -1.19
N GLN A 256 -9.16 33.41 -1.63
CA GLN A 256 -9.54 34.78 -2.00
C GLN A 256 -9.47 35.76 -0.82
N HIS A 257 -9.85 35.33 0.39
CA HIS A 257 -9.71 36.17 1.58
C HIS A 257 -8.25 36.40 2.01
N ILE A 258 -7.36 35.43 1.79
CA ILE A 258 -5.91 35.58 2.06
C ILE A 258 -5.23 36.42 0.96
N GLY A 259 -5.63 36.26 -0.31
CA GLY A 259 -5.15 37.08 -1.42
C GLY A 259 -5.55 38.55 -1.32
N ASN A 260 -6.71 38.85 -0.73
CA ASN A 260 -7.16 40.22 -0.47
C ASN A 260 -6.43 40.92 0.69
N PHE A 261 -5.55 40.23 1.41
CA PHE A 261 -4.68 40.82 2.44
C PHE A 261 -3.30 41.24 1.92
N LEU A 262 -2.98 41.01 0.65
CA LEU A 262 -1.69 41.38 0.04
C LEU A 262 -1.77 42.48 -1.02
N THR A 263 -2.90 43.19 -1.11
CA THR A 263 -3.01 44.41 -1.94
C THR A 263 -3.61 45.55 -1.13
N MET A 264 -2.82 46.14 -0.23
CA MET A 264 -2.95 47.54 0.19
C MET A 264 -1.75 47.92 1.07
N ASN A 265 -0.73 48.54 0.47
CA ASN A 265 -0.14 49.83 0.88
C ASN A 265 1.26 49.97 0.29
N ASP A 266 1.31 50.57 -0.90
CA ASP A 266 2.39 51.52 -1.19
C ASP A 266 2.13 52.80 -0.38
N ASN A 267 3.20 53.34 0.21
CA ASN A 267 3.32 54.63 0.93
C ASN A 267 3.19 54.60 2.47
N ASN A 268 4.29 54.32 3.17
CA ASN A 268 4.98 55.30 4.02
C ASN A 268 6.19 54.73 4.78
N ILE A 269 7.22 55.56 4.86
CA ILE A 269 8.47 55.40 5.61
C ILE A 269 8.22 55.61 7.11
N VAL A 270 8.93 54.89 8.00
CA VAL A 270 9.74 55.40 9.15
C VAL A 270 10.29 54.23 10.00
N PHE A 271 11.59 54.32 10.33
CA PHE A 271 12.36 53.46 11.24
C PHE A 271 11.98 53.65 12.72
N LYS A 272 12.08 52.59 13.54
CA LYS A 272 12.87 52.65 14.79
C LYS A 272 13.22 51.27 15.35
N LEU A 273 14.52 51.12 15.62
CA LEU A 273 15.15 50.10 16.45
C LEU A 273 14.86 50.39 17.93
N SER A 274 14.54 49.33 18.68
CA SER A 274 14.93 49.11 20.07
C SER A 274 14.65 47.65 20.42
#